data_AF-A0A8G1RZ11-F1
#
_entry.id   AF-A0A8G1RZ11-F1
#
_cell.length_a   1.000
_cell.length_b   1.000
_cell.length_c   1.000
_cell.angle_alpha   90.00
_cell.angle_beta   90.00
_cell.angle_gamma   90.00
#
_symmetry.space_group_name_H-M   'P 1'
#
loop_
_entity.id
_entity.type
_entity.pdbx_description
1 polymer ?
#
loop_
_entity_poly.entity_id
_entity_poly.type
_entity_poly.pdbx_seq_one_letter_code
_entity_poly.pdbx_strand_id
1 'polypeptide(L)'
;MPARRQPCEYCRRHHLRCDDSRPKCERCRNAGRECIRSSPQLQFLITTSAEYAQDVSDASNTLTTSNRAFEYVDETPALAALYAAETTIGAEQTDAFPSHPTCEIEHGGIRSSERIWDGSRLSTITTPLSADLPSPQLQTQATQAQLSLEEACLIRYFVESLGLWFDLCDPERHFAVVVPQRARICAPLLDAMLSASARHFSTLPQQRQLAITQQYGLKEGLAIGEESMLAYHSRSIAGLRAASQEPNAIMDENLLAAVVILRFYEELDSPFTDPPSDTAVRGLQVFLEAQASSAIQTCHGLRSSAFWVGFRQEFHMAISQRRSFRIPPSTVAHYLPTRTSPDHVWTNHLLIIGAHIIQYCFPPLHSPEQSSGQRSTLYEHLLNLRQSWAARAPSSFTSIYTTSASPSEGLFFPQQWFLNDTHIVATQSLGLIDLLLATHDPHVDWLRPRMSHRRALAVLDEEIRTTVREICGVAVANRQSPTAALTASLAVVLGAEAFREASQAEKDALLAVVRGIRAESYYFPGEGMEGVILGVWGERKCLS
;
A
#
# COMPACT_ATOMS: atom_id res chain seq x y z
N MET A 1 26.20 -19.51 31.00
CA MET A 1 27.30 -18.54 30.89
C MET A 1 27.14 -17.48 31.98
N PRO A 2 28.13 -17.19 32.82
CA PRO A 2 27.97 -16.14 33.84
C PRO A 2 27.79 -14.78 33.14
N ALA A 3 26.84 -13.97 33.64
CA ALA A 3 26.49 -12.67 33.10
C ALA A 3 27.75 -11.80 32.86
N ARG A 4 27.87 -11.19 31.67
CA ARG A 4 28.95 -10.26 31.33
C ARG A 4 29.00 -9.14 32.39
N ARG A 5 30.02 -9.18 33.26
CA ARG A 5 30.24 -8.16 34.29
C ARG A 5 30.66 -6.85 33.62
N GLN A 6 29.77 -5.86 33.62
CA GLN A 6 30.09 -4.55 33.05
C GLN A 6 30.92 -3.72 34.05
N PRO A 7 32.16 -3.31 33.71
CA PRO A 7 32.95 -2.44 34.56
C PRO A 7 32.30 -1.05 34.68
N CYS A 8 32.46 -0.40 35.84
CA CYS A 8 32.04 0.98 36.03
C CYS A 8 32.73 1.93 35.05
N GLU A 9 32.14 3.10 34.82
CA GLU A 9 32.57 4.03 33.78
C GLU A 9 34.02 4.49 33.98
N TYR A 10 34.42 4.76 35.23
CA TYR A 10 35.79 5.14 35.57
C TYR A 10 36.79 4.03 35.21
N CYS A 11 36.51 2.79 35.61
CA CYS A 11 37.38 1.65 35.30
C CYS A 11 37.40 1.37 33.79
N ARG A 12 36.28 1.58 33.09
CA ARG A 12 36.19 1.44 31.63
C ARG A 12 37.07 2.45 30.91
N ARG A 13 36.99 3.75 31.25
CA ARG A 13 37.79 4.81 30.62
C ARG A 13 39.29 4.65 30.83
N HIS A 14 39.70 4.10 31.97
CA HIS A 14 41.13 3.94 32.30
C HIS A 14 41.65 2.53 32.01
N HIS A 15 40.86 1.68 31.32
CA HIS A 15 41.21 0.28 31.03
C HIS A 15 41.63 -0.53 32.27
N LEU A 16 41.01 -0.25 33.42
CA LEU A 16 41.29 -0.89 34.70
C LEU A 16 40.29 -2.04 34.96
N ARG A 17 40.78 -3.12 35.56
CA ARG A 17 39.92 -4.23 36.00
C ARG A 17 39.03 -3.79 37.17
N CYS A 18 37.73 -3.93 37.01
CA CYS A 18 36.71 -3.61 38.02
C CYS A 18 36.31 -4.90 38.76
N ASP A 19 36.30 -4.87 40.09
CA ASP A 19 35.94 -5.99 40.98
C ASP A 19 34.43 -6.18 41.17
N ASP A 20 33.63 -5.33 40.51
CA ASP A 20 32.16 -5.37 40.52
C ASP A 20 31.48 -5.13 41.90
N SER A 21 32.23 -4.82 42.97
CA SER A 21 31.62 -4.55 44.28
C SER A 21 30.69 -3.32 44.28
N ARG A 22 29.57 -3.43 45.01
CA ARG A 22 28.58 -2.35 45.23
C ARG A 22 28.65 -1.89 46.69
N PRO A 23 28.47 -0.59 47.00
CA PRO A 23 28.10 0.52 46.10
C PRO A 23 29.28 1.15 45.32
N LYS A 24 30.53 0.99 45.77
CA LYS A 24 31.73 1.46 45.06
C LYS A 24 32.75 0.34 44.93
N CYS A 25 33.28 0.18 43.71
CA CYS A 25 34.37 -0.76 43.44
C CYS A 25 35.62 -0.38 44.25
N GLU A 26 36.46 -1.35 44.60
CA GLU A 26 37.59 -1.14 45.51
C GLU A 26 38.59 -0.10 44.96
N ARG A 27 38.82 -0.11 43.65
CA ARG A 27 39.67 0.89 42.99
C ARG A 27 39.11 2.31 43.02
N CYS A 28 37.81 2.48 42.82
CA CYS A 28 37.19 3.81 42.91
C CYS A 28 37.21 4.32 44.36
N ARG A 29 37.10 3.40 45.34
CA ARG A 29 37.21 3.72 46.77
C ARG A 29 38.62 4.21 47.12
N ASN A 30 39.65 3.48 46.71
CA ASN A 30 41.04 3.83 46.99
C ASN A 30 41.48 5.09 46.23
N ALA A 31 40.94 5.34 45.05
CA ALA A 31 41.21 6.55 44.26
C ALA A 31 40.41 7.78 44.73
N GLY A 32 39.50 7.65 45.69
CA GLY A 32 38.64 8.74 46.15
C GLY A 32 37.72 9.29 45.04
N ARG A 33 37.37 8.48 44.03
CA ARG A 33 36.55 8.88 42.88
C ARG A 33 35.14 8.30 42.96
N GLU A 34 34.21 8.92 42.25
CA GLU A 34 32.84 8.45 42.16
C GLU A 34 32.72 7.23 41.22
N CYS A 35 32.01 6.20 41.67
CA CYS A 35 31.88 4.93 40.96
C CYS A 35 30.56 4.91 40.19
N ILE A 36 30.52 5.56 39.02
CA ILE A 36 29.31 5.65 38.19
C ILE A 36 29.14 4.35 37.39
N ARG A 37 27.96 3.75 37.51
CA ARG A 37 27.56 2.54 36.77
C ARG A 37 26.22 2.79 36.11
N SER A 38 26.17 2.63 34.80
CA SER A 38 24.92 2.65 34.03
C SER A 38 24.01 1.53 34.55
N SER A 39 22.76 1.85 34.89
CA SER A 39 21.74 0.85 35.21
C SER A 39 21.47 -0.03 33.98
N PRO A 40 21.11 -1.31 34.15
CA PRO A 40 20.69 -2.13 33.02
C PRO A 40 19.42 -1.51 32.43
N GLN A 41 19.49 -1.08 31.17
CA GLN A 41 18.31 -0.75 30.37
C GLN A 41 17.60 -2.06 30.03
N LEU A 42 16.32 -2.15 30.34
CA LEU A 42 15.47 -3.26 29.89
C LEU A 42 15.39 -3.21 28.35
N GLN A 43 15.90 -4.23 27.68
CA GLN A 43 15.65 -4.48 26.27
C GLN A 43 14.54 -5.54 26.17
N PHE A 44 13.42 -5.19 25.55
CA PHE A 44 12.46 -6.19 25.11
C PHE A 44 12.97 -6.79 23.79
N LEU A 45 13.37 -8.06 23.82
CA LEU A 45 13.51 -8.83 22.58
C LEU A 45 12.12 -9.16 22.06
N ILE A 46 11.77 -8.63 20.88
CA ILE A 46 10.68 -9.19 20.09
C ILE A 46 11.27 -10.42 19.39
N THR A 47 11.19 -11.57 20.03
CA THR A 47 11.42 -12.87 19.39
C THR A 47 10.15 -13.67 19.47
N THR A 48 9.43 -13.75 18.35
CA THR A 48 8.44 -14.79 18.12
C THR A 48 9.02 -15.79 17.13
N SER A 49 9.02 -17.06 17.53
CA SER A 49 9.38 -18.29 16.80
C SER A 49 10.84 -18.76 16.92
N ALA A 50 10.96 -20.04 17.29
CA ALA A 50 12.18 -20.81 17.38
C ALA A 50 12.83 -21.05 16.01
N GLU A 51 14.14 -21.34 16.05
CA GLU A 51 15.03 -21.75 14.95
C GLU A 51 15.50 -20.62 14.02
N TYR A 52 16.51 -19.88 14.49
CA TYR A 52 17.89 -19.91 13.97
C TYR A 52 18.69 -18.87 14.76
N ALA A 53 19.66 -19.34 15.55
CA ALA A 53 20.68 -18.49 16.16
C ALA A 53 21.90 -18.49 15.24
N GLN A 54 22.30 -17.32 14.72
CA GLN A 54 23.69 -16.85 14.75
C GLN A 54 23.86 -15.42 14.20
N ASP A 55 24.57 -14.63 15.02
CA ASP A 55 25.31 -13.38 14.77
C ASP A 55 24.58 -12.14 14.24
N VAL A 56 24.11 -11.33 15.19
CA VAL A 56 23.80 -9.89 14.97
C VAL A 56 24.82 -9.06 15.75
N SER A 57 25.70 -8.38 15.02
CA SER A 57 26.50 -7.26 15.52
C SER A 57 25.76 -5.94 15.24
N ASP A 58 25.54 -5.19 16.32
CA ASP A 58 25.35 -3.74 16.42
C ASP A 58 24.35 -3.04 15.46
N ALA A 59 23.14 -2.82 15.96
CA ALA A 59 22.37 -1.60 15.68
C ALA A 59 21.57 -1.20 16.94
N SER A 60 21.94 -0.07 17.54
CA SER A 60 21.30 0.49 18.74
C SER A 60 20.15 1.44 18.35
N ASN A 61 18.93 1.15 18.82
CA ASN A 61 17.84 2.12 18.94
C ASN A 61 17.57 2.35 20.43
N THR A 62 18.02 3.48 20.97
CA THR A 62 17.84 3.85 22.38
C THR A 62 16.84 5.00 22.51
N LEU A 63 15.73 4.76 23.21
CA LEU A 63 14.85 5.79 23.75
C LEU A 63 15.10 5.94 25.26
N THR A 64 15.29 7.16 25.72
CA THR A 64 15.52 7.52 27.13
C THR A 64 14.20 7.67 27.88
N THR A 65 13.94 6.84 28.90
CA THR A 65 12.78 6.98 29.78
C THR A 65 13.18 7.48 31.17
N SER A 66 12.49 8.55 31.58
CA SER A 66 12.60 9.22 32.88
C SER A 66 11.85 8.43 33.96
N ASN A 67 12.50 8.27 35.13
CA ASN A 67 12.03 7.81 36.44
C ASN A 67 10.51 7.55 36.61
N ARG A 68 10.04 6.37 36.18
CA ARG A 68 8.83 5.74 36.72
C ARG A 68 9.14 4.30 37.11
N ALA A 69 8.79 3.91 38.34
CA ALA A 69 8.86 2.52 38.78
C ALA A 69 7.72 1.76 38.11
N PHE A 70 8.04 0.74 37.32
CA PHE A 70 7.07 -0.15 36.70
C PHE A 70 7.06 -1.47 37.47
N GLU A 71 5.88 -1.91 37.89
CA GLU A 71 5.63 -3.24 38.43
C GLU A 71 5.07 -4.11 37.29
N TYR A 72 5.68 -5.26 37.05
CA TYR A 72 5.21 -6.23 36.08
C TYR A 72 4.12 -7.09 36.72
N VAL A 73 2.90 -7.02 36.17
CA VAL A 73 1.77 -7.86 36.58
C VAL A 73 1.50 -8.85 35.45
N ASP A 74 1.70 -10.14 35.74
CA ASP A 74 1.39 -11.22 34.79
C ASP A 74 -0.09 -11.58 34.88
N GLU A 75 -0.88 -11.04 33.95
CA GLU A 75 -2.33 -11.30 33.86
C GLU A 75 -2.64 -12.60 33.10
N THR A 76 -1.64 -13.28 32.53
CA THR A 76 -1.81 -14.52 31.76
C THR A 76 -2.60 -15.62 32.51
N PRO A 77 -2.38 -15.86 33.82
CA PRO A 77 -3.16 -16.86 34.56
C PRO A 77 -4.63 -16.46 34.74
N ALA A 78 -4.90 -15.16 34.91
CA ALA A 78 -6.26 -14.63 35.05
C ALA A 78 -7.01 -14.68 33.72
N LEU A 79 -6.34 -14.34 32.62
CA LEU A 79 -6.89 -14.43 31.27
C LEU A 79 -7.15 -15.88 30.85
N ALA A 80 -6.21 -16.79 31.12
CA ALA A 80 -6.37 -18.22 30.83
C ALA A 80 -7.55 -18.86 31.61
N ALA A 81 -7.81 -18.40 32.83
CA ALA A 81 -8.95 -18.85 33.63
C ALA A 81 -10.30 -18.39 33.05
N LEU A 82 -10.38 -17.20 32.44
CA LEU A 82 -11.59 -16.71 31.78
C LEU A 82 -11.94 -17.55 30.55
N TYR A 83 -10.95 -17.88 29.71
CA TYR A 83 -11.16 -18.75 28.54
C TYR A 83 -11.47 -20.21 28.90
N ALA A 84 -10.95 -20.71 30.03
CA ALA A 84 -11.28 -22.04 30.53
C ALA A 84 -12.71 -22.13 31.11
N ALA A 85 -13.27 -21.03 31.60
CA ALA A 85 -14.65 -20.98 32.09
C ALA A 85 -15.69 -21.00 30.95
N GLU A 86 -15.38 -20.40 29.80
CA GLU A 86 -16.29 -20.40 28.62
C GLU A 86 -16.42 -21.78 27.95
N THR A 87 -15.42 -22.65 28.10
CA THR A 87 -15.42 -24.00 27.51
C THR A 87 -16.26 -25.03 28.28
N THR A 88 -16.78 -24.69 29.46
CA THR A 88 -17.62 -25.61 30.27
C THR A 88 -19.13 -25.38 30.12
N ILE A 89 -19.58 -24.32 29.45
CA ILE A 89 -21.01 -24.01 29.29
C ILE A 89 -21.63 -24.71 28.04
N GLY A 90 -20.81 -25.30 27.16
CA GLY A 90 -21.28 -25.95 25.92
C GLY A 90 -21.31 -27.49 25.91
N ALA A 91 -20.95 -28.17 27.00
CA ALA A 91 -20.73 -29.62 27.01
C ALA A 91 -21.89 -30.44 27.62
N GLU A 92 -23.13 -29.97 27.51
CA GLU A 92 -24.32 -30.79 27.79
C GLU A 92 -25.24 -30.82 26.56
N GLN A 93 -24.92 -31.71 25.61
CA GLN A 93 -25.82 -32.47 24.74
C GLN A 93 -25.10 -32.82 23.43
N THR A 94 -24.67 -34.07 23.29
CA THR A 94 -24.94 -34.89 22.09
C THR A 94 -24.62 -36.35 22.39
N ASP A 95 -25.64 -37.18 22.21
CA ASP A 95 -25.62 -38.64 22.31
C ASP A 95 -24.71 -39.32 21.27
N ALA A 96 -24.34 -40.55 21.63
CA ALA A 96 -23.45 -41.48 20.95
C ALA A 96 -23.91 -41.93 19.54
N PHE A 97 -22.94 -42.51 18.79
CA PHE A 97 -22.99 -43.66 17.85
C PHE A 97 -22.13 -43.43 16.56
N PRO A 98 -21.70 -44.47 15.81
CA PRO A 98 -20.58 -45.35 16.13
C PRO A 98 -19.53 -45.42 14.98
N SER A 99 -18.38 -46.01 15.30
CA SER A 99 -17.25 -46.27 14.41
C SER A 99 -17.53 -47.34 13.33
N HIS A 100 -17.01 -47.11 12.11
CA HIS A 100 -16.94 -48.09 11.01
C HIS A 100 -15.75 -47.77 10.05
N PRO A 101 -15.32 -48.72 9.19
CA PRO A 101 -14.00 -49.34 9.33
C PRO A 101 -12.97 -48.94 8.25
N THR A 102 -11.71 -49.29 8.54
CA THR A 102 -10.53 -49.29 7.66
C THR A 102 -10.73 -50.16 6.40
N CYS A 103 -10.32 -49.65 5.23
CA CYS A 103 -10.11 -50.43 4.02
C CYS A 103 -8.74 -50.09 3.43
N GLU A 104 -7.93 -51.12 3.26
CA GLU A 104 -6.59 -51.12 2.67
C GLU A 104 -6.67 -50.85 1.17
N ILE A 105 -5.76 -50.02 0.63
CA ILE A 105 -5.59 -49.82 -0.81
C ILE A 105 -4.19 -50.28 -1.22
N GLU A 106 -4.16 -51.25 -2.13
CA GLU A 106 -2.98 -51.87 -2.72
C GLU A 106 -2.22 -50.96 -3.68
N HIS A 107 -0.92 -51.25 -3.79
CA HIS A 107 0.05 -50.60 -4.67
C HIS A 107 -0.11 -50.97 -6.16
N GLY A 108 -0.06 -49.94 -7.01
CA GLY A 108 0.36 -50.01 -8.42
C GLY A 108 0.60 -48.58 -8.88
N GLY A 109 1.76 -48.13 -9.36
CA GLY A 109 2.71 -48.76 -10.25
C GLY A 109 3.01 -47.72 -11.33
N ILE A 110 4.02 -46.89 -11.10
CA ILE A 110 4.44 -45.79 -11.99
C ILE A 110 4.97 -46.37 -13.31
N ARG A 111 4.49 -45.85 -14.45
CA ARG A 111 5.25 -45.87 -15.70
C ARG A 111 5.10 -44.55 -16.46
N SER A 112 6.27 -43.95 -16.66
CA SER A 112 6.58 -42.78 -17.46
C SER A 112 6.28 -42.99 -18.95
N SER A 113 5.82 -41.93 -19.63
CA SER A 113 6.11 -41.75 -21.05
C SER A 113 6.19 -40.27 -21.39
N GLU A 114 7.33 -39.91 -21.96
CA GLU A 114 7.74 -38.57 -22.36
C GLU A 114 7.57 -38.41 -23.88
N ARG A 115 7.07 -37.22 -24.28
CA ARG A 115 7.24 -36.50 -25.56
C ARG A 115 6.44 -36.97 -26.79
N ILE A 116 5.80 -36.02 -27.48
CA ILE A 116 6.34 -35.23 -28.62
C ILE A 116 5.23 -34.25 -29.06
N TRP A 117 5.52 -32.94 -29.08
CA TRP A 117 4.63 -31.93 -29.67
C TRP A 117 5.17 -31.59 -31.05
N ASP A 118 4.45 -31.97 -32.10
CA ASP A 118 4.78 -31.59 -33.46
C ASP A 118 3.86 -30.45 -33.90
N GLY A 119 4.48 -29.34 -34.26
CA GLY A 119 3.81 -28.11 -34.69
C GLY A 119 3.71 -28.10 -36.21
N SER A 120 2.49 -28.25 -36.74
CA SER A 120 2.14 -27.79 -38.09
C SER A 120 0.65 -27.98 -38.35
N ARG A 121 -0.11 -26.88 -38.36
CA ARG A 121 -1.08 -26.48 -39.41
C ARG A 121 -1.96 -25.33 -38.93
N LEU A 122 -1.66 -24.13 -39.43
CA LEU A 122 -2.56 -22.99 -39.44
C LEU A 122 -3.63 -23.14 -40.54
N SER A 123 -4.76 -22.46 -40.30
CA SER A 123 -5.81 -22.01 -41.25
C SER A 123 -6.63 -23.12 -41.92
N THR A 124 -7.96 -23.14 -41.88
CA THR A 124 -8.91 -22.12 -42.34
C THR A 124 -10.33 -22.55 -41.91
N ILE A 125 -11.23 -21.62 -41.60
CA ILE A 125 -12.65 -21.52 -42.05
C ILE A 125 -13.54 -20.81 -41.01
N THR A 126 -14.30 -19.88 -41.57
CA THR A 126 -15.26 -18.89 -41.13
C THR A 126 -16.62 -19.44 -40.64
N THR A 127 -17.12 -18.86 -39.53
CA THR A 127 -18.55 -18.60 -39.14
C THR A 127 -19.53 -19.77 -38.85
N PRO A 128 -20.60 -19.51 -38.05
CA PRO A 128 -21.01 -20.38 -36.96
C PRO A 128 -22.17 -21.33 -37.33
N LEU A 129 -22.18 -22.51 -36.74
CA LEU A 129 -23.39 -23.32 -36.62
C LEU A 129 -23.74 -23.51 -35.14
N SER A 130 -24.90 -22.99 -34.77
CA SER A 130 -25.64 -23.39 -33.58
C SER A 130 -25.83 -24.91 -33.60
N ALA A 131 -25.35 -25.57 -32.54
CA ALA A 131 -25.72 -26.94 -32.22
C ALA A 131 -26.13 -26.95 -30.75
N ASP A 132 -27.43 -27.08 -30.53
CA ASP A 132 -28.03 -27.39 -29.24
C ASP A 132 -27.46 -28.70 -28.70
N LEU A 133 -26.74 -28.61 -27.59
CA LEU A 133 -26.36 -29.75 -26.74
C LEU A 133 -26.85 -29.44 -25.32
N PRO A 134 -27.73 -30.27 -24.74
CA PRO A 134 -28.17 -30.07 -23.36
C PRO A 134 -26.98 -30.35 -22.43
N SER A 135 -26.47 -29.31 -21.82
CA SER A 135 -25.44 -29.43 -20.78
C SER A 135 -26.09 -30.04 -19.53
N PRO A 136 -25.52 -31.08 -18.90
CA PRO A 136 -25.97 -31.53 -17.59
C PRO A 136 -25.52 -30.50 -16.55
N GLN A 137 -26.37 -29.49 -16.31
CA GLN A 137 -26.20 -28.55 -15.22
C GLN A 137 -26.57 -29.24 -13.91
N LEU A 138 -25.60 -29.88 -13.25
CA LEU A 138 -25.61 -29.90 -11.79
C LEU A 138 -25.19 -28.49 -11.33
N GLN A 139 -26.12 -27.54 -11.41
CA GLN A 139 -26.00 -26.29 -10.67
C GLN A 139 -26.21 -26.62 -9.19
N THR A 140 -25.12 -26.84 -8.47
CA THR A 140 -25.13 -26.69 -7.02
C THR A 140 -25.51 -25.23 -6.77
N GLN A 141 -26.80 -24.97 -6.47
CA GLN A 141 -27.27 -23.65 -6.09
C GLN A 141 -26.54 -23.27 -4.80
N ALA A 142 -25.43 -22.55 -4.92
CA ALA A 142 -24.81 -21.91 -3.78
C ALA A 142 -25.89 -21.01 -3.15
N THR A 143 -26.31 -21.35 -1.93
CA THR A 143 -27.30 -20.59 -1.18
C THR A 143 -26.77 -19.17 -1.03
N GLN A 144 -27.37 -18.22 -1.75
CA GLN A 144 -26.99 -16.80 -1.64
C GLN A 144 -27.15 -16.39 -0.18
N ALA A 145 -26.08 -15.86 0.42
CA ALA A 145 -26.12 -15.39 1.80
C ALA A 145 -27.21 -14.32 1.94
N GLN A 146 -28.05 -14.47 2.98
CA GLN A 146 -29.03 -13.45 3.32
C GLN A 146 -28.30 -12.30 4.00
N LEU A 147 -28.12 -11.20 3.28
CA LEU A 147 -27.46 -10.00 3.79
C LEU A 147 -28.33 -9.31 4.85
N SER A 148 -27.70 -8.84 5.93
CA SER A 148 -28.35 -7.91 6.85
C SER A 148 -28.58 -6.55 6.19
N LEU A 149 -29.42 -5.71 6.80
CA LEU A 149 -29.64 -4.34 6.33
C LEU A 149 -28.34 -3.54 6.31
N GLU A 150 -27.50 -3.72 7.33
CA GLU A 150 -26.21 -3.05 7.42
C GLU A 150 -25.28 -3.46 6.27
N GLU A 151 -25.16 -4.76 6.03
CA GLU A 151 -24.33 -5.30 4.95
C GLU A 151 -24.80 -4.82 3.58
N ALA A 152 -26.13 -4.80 3.35
CA ALA A 152 -26.70 -4.28 2.11
C ALA A 152 -26.40 -2.78 1.91
N CYS A 153 -26.48 -1.97 2.97
CA CYS A 153 -26.14 -0.55 2.92
C CYS A 153 -24.66 -0.32 2.62
N LEU A 154 -23.78 -1.11 3.25
CA LEU A 154 -22.33 -1.03 3.05
C LEU A 154 -21.92 -1.46 1.64
N ILE A 155 -22.50 -2.53 1.09
CA ILE A 155 -22.24 -2.92 -0.32
C ILE A 155 -22.71 -1.82 -1.28
N ARG A 156 -23.89 -1.23 -1.04
CA ARG A 156 -24.37 -0.12 -1.87
C ARG A 156 -23.42 1.09 -1.79
N TYR A 157 -22.99 1.43 -0.57
CA TYR A 157 -22.01 2.48 -0.34
C TYR A 157 -20.67 2.21 -1.04
N PHE A 158 -20.19 0.96 -1.03
CA PHE A 158 -19.00 0.57 -1.78
C PHE A 158 -19.13 0.94 -3.25
N VAL A 159 -20.23 0.54 -3.89
CA VAL A 159 -20.46 0.76 -5.32
C VAL A 159 -20.57 2.25 -5.66
N GLU A 160 -21.31 3.02 -4.85
CA GLU A 160 -21.59 4.42 -5.12
C GLU A 160 -20.43 5.36 -4.75
N SER A 161 -19.63 5.02 -3.73
CA SER A 161 -18.60 5.92 -3.18
C SER A 161 -17.17 5.38 -3.31
N LEU A 162 -16.95 4.09 -3.09
CA LEU A 162 -15.61 3.51 -3.09
C LEU A 162 -15.17 2.99 -4.46
N GLY A 163 -16.09 2.50 -5.31
CA GLY A 163 -15.74 1.92 -6.62
C GLY A 163 -14.85 2.83 -7.48
N LEU A 164 -15.04 4.15 -7.39
CA LEU A 164 -14.25 5.18 -8.09
C LEU A 164 -12.75 5.19 -7.73
N TRP A 165 -12.38 4.67 -6.56
CA TRP A 165 -10.98 4.53 -6.15
C TRP A 165 -10.30 3.32 -6.76
N PHE A 166 -11.08 2.28 -7.09
CA PHE A 166 -10.58 1.02 -7.61
C PHE A 166 -10.64 0.98 -9.14
N ASP A 167 -11.76 1.39 -9.73
CA ASP A 167 -12.05 1.29 -11.17
C ASP A 167 -11.28 2.28 -12.05
N LEU A 168 -10.20 2.86 -11.54
CA LEU A 168 -9.34 3.73 -12.33
C LEU A 168 -8.67 2.96 -13.45
N CYS A 169 -8.69 3.52 -14.66
CA CYS A 169 -8.19 2.84 -15.85
C CYS A 169 -8.87 1.47 -16.08
N ASP A 170 -10.12 1.30 -15.61
CA ASP A 170 -10.93 0.09 -15.83
C ASP A 170 -12.24 0.47 -16.55
N PRO A 171 -12.31 0.29 -17.88
CA PRO A 171 -13.50 0.66 -18.65
C PRO A 171 -14.75 -0.16 -18.29
N GLU A 172 -14.58 -1.35 -17.71
CA GLU A 172 -15.68 -2.24 -17.34
C GLU A 172 -16.12 -2.07 -15.87
N ARG A 173 -15.40 -1.24 -15.11
CA ARG A 173 -15.70 -0.89 -13.72
C ARG A 173 -15.93 -2.12 -12.84
N HIS A 174 -14.98 -3.04 -12.84
CA HIS A 174 -15.13 -4.35 -12.21
C HIS A 174 -15.43 -4.28 -10.71
N PHE A 175 -14.89 -3.30 -9.98
CA PHE A 175 -15.13 -3.15 -8.54
C PHE A 175 -16.52 -2.57 -8.26
N ALA A 176 -17.06 -1.70 -9.10
CA ALA A 176 -18.44 -1.21 -8.97
C ALA A 176 -19.49 -2.21 -9.49
N VAL A 177 -19.17 -3.05 -10.48
CA VAL A 177 -20.16 -3.88 -11.20
C VAL A 177 -20.04 -5.38 -10.89
N VAL A 178 -18.82 -5.94 -10.93
CA VAL A 178 -18.59 -7.39 -10.85
C VAL A 178 -18.36 -7.84 -9.41
N VAL A 179 -17.49 -7.15 -8.67
CA VAL A 179 -17.13 -7.48 -7.28
C VAL A 179 -18.34 -7.59 -6.34
N PRO A 180 -19.35 -6.69 -6.37
CA PRO A 180 -20.52 -6.80 -5.50
C PRO A 180 -21.35 -8.06 -5.75
N GLN A 181 -21.41 -8.53 -7.00
CA GLN A 181 -22.12 -9.78 -7.33
C GLN A 181 -21.35 -10.99 -6.84
N ARG A 182 -20.02 -10.97 -6.97
CA ARG A 182 -19.15 -12.07 -6.53
C ARG A 182 -19.01 -12.15 -5.02
N ALA A 183 -19.05 -11.03 -4.32
CA ALA A 183 -19.05 -10.99 -2.87
C ALA A 183 -20.20 -11.82 -2.27
N ARG A 184 -21.38 -11.82 -2.90
CA ARG A 184 -22.55 -12.60 -2.43
C ARG A 184 -22.32 -14.12 -2.41
N ILE A 185 -21.27 -14.61 -3.06
CA ILE A 185 -20.90 -16.03 -3.12
C ILE A 185 -19.47 -16.31 -2.62
N CYS A 186 -18.73 -15.28 -2.21
CA CYS A 186 -17.35 -15.39 -1.72
C CYS A 186 -17.24 -14.63 -0.40
N ALA A 187 -17.32 -15.34 0.72
CA ALA A 187 -17.34 -14.74 2.07
C ALA A 187 -16.12 -13.84 2.35
N PRO A 188 -14.85 -14.23 2.06
CA PRO A 188 -13.71 -13.35 2.30
C PRO A 188 -13.79 -12.02 1.53
N LEU A 189 -14.33 -12.05 0.31
CA LEU A 189 -14.51 -10.86 -0.53
C LEU A 189 -15.64 -9.97 -0.01
N LEU A 190 -16.76 -10.56 0.41
CA LEU A 190 -17.84 -9.83 1.08
C LEU A 190 -17.32 -9.11 2.32
N ASP A 191 -16.63 -9.83 3.20
CA ASP A 191 -16.09 -9.27 4.44
C ASP A 191 -15.08 -8.15 4.18
N ALA A 192 -14.24 -8.28 3.14
CA ALA A 192 -13.32 -7.23 2.72
C ALA A 192 -14.07 -5.97 2.25
N MET A 193 -15.09 -6.12 1.40
CA MET A 193 -15.92 -5.00 0.94
C MET A 193 -16.62 -4.29 2.10
N LEU A 194 -17.21 -5.05 3.02
CA LEU A 194 -17.89 -4.53 4.19
C LEU A 194 -16.95 -3.79 5.12
N SER A 195 -15.77 -4.36 5.37
CA SER A 195 -14.71 -3.75 6.19
C SER A 195 -14.25 -2.40 5.62
N ALA A 196 -13.86 -2.34 4.34
CA ALA A 196 -13.44 -1.09 3.70
C ALA A 196 -14.55 -0.04 3.67
N SER A 197 -15.79 -0.47 3.40
CA SER A 197 -16.97 0.41 3.39
C SER A 197 -17.27 0.98 4.76
N ALA A 198 -17.31 0.14 5.79
CA ALA A 198 -17.56 0.54 7.17
C ALA A 198 -16.47 1.50 7.65
N ARG A 199 -15.20 1.21 7.32
CA ARG A 199 -14.07 2.08 7.65
C ARG A 199 -14.23 3.46 7.05
N HIS A 200 -14.36 3.55 5.73
CA HIS A 200 -14.51 4.84 5.07
C HIS A 200 -15.81 5.55 5.46
N PHE A 201 -16.91 4.84 5.69
CA PHE A 201 -18.15 5.43 6.17
C PHE A 201 -17.98 6.07 7.55
N SER A 202 -17.23 5.40 8.44
CA SER A 202 -16.97 5.90 9.80
C SER A 202 -16.14 7.20 9.84
N THR A 203 -15.34 7.49 8.80
CA THR A 203 -14.57 8.75 8.71
C THR A 203 -15.42 9.93 8.27
N LEU A 204 -16.62 9.68 7.75
CA LEU A 204 -17.54 10.74 7.34
C LEU A 204 -18.10 11.48 8.57
N PRO A 205 -18.37 12.79 8.47
CA PRO A 205 -19.16 13.51 9.46
C PRO A 205 -20.53 12.86 9.66
N GLN A 206 -21.05 12.86 10.89
CA GLN A 206 -22.34 12.25 11.22
C GLN A 206 -23.48 12.76 10.32
N GLN A 207 -23.47 14.04 9.93
CA GLN A 207 -24.47 14.61 9.04
C GLN A 207 -24.43 13.97 7.64
N ARG A 208 -23.23 13.63 7.14
CA ARG A 208 -23.05 12.96 5.84
C ARG A 208 -23.45 11.50 5.91
N GLN A 209 -23.07 10.80 7.00
CA GLN A 209 -23.53 9.43 7.26
C GLN A 209 -25.07 9.35 7.24
N LEU A 210 -25.73 10.28 7.95
CA LEU A 210 -27.19 10.38 7.97
C LEU A 210 -27.77 10.69 6.57
N ALA A 211 -27.19 11.65 5.84
CA ALA A 211 -27.67 12.01 4.51
C ALA A 211 -27.61 10.83 3.53
N ILE A 212 -26.52 10.06 3.54
CA ILE A 212 -26.36 8.87 2.68
C ILE A 212 -27.38 7.79 3.05
N THR A 213 -27.51 7.47 4.33
CA THR A 213 -28.46 6.44 4.79
C THR A 213 -29.91 6.84 4.54
N GLN A 214 -30.25 8.12 4.63
CA GLN A 214 -31.56 8.66 4.23
C GLN A 214 -31.82 8.55 2.73
N GLN A 215 -30.80 8.76 1.87
CA GLN A 215 -30.92 8.51 0.43
C GLN A 215 -31.19 7.03 0.11
N TYR A 216 -30.79 6.12 1.01
CA TYR A 216 -31.12 4.70 0.91
C TYR A 216 -32.51 4.36 1.46
N GLY A 217 -33.25 5.34 1.98
CA GLY A 217 -34.60 5.18 2.54
C GLY A 217 -34.63 5.01 4.07
N LEU A 218 -33.50 5.10 4.76
CA LEU A 218 -33.41 4.95 6.22
C LEU A 218 -33.59 6.30 6.92
N LYS A 219 -34.81 6.59 7.37
CA LYS A 219 -35.17 7.89 7.97
C LYS A 219 -34.35 8.24 9.21
N GLU A 220 -34.12 7.25 10.07
CA GLU A 220 -33.38 7.39 11.34
C GLU A 220 -31.86 7.22 11.16
N GLY A 221 -31.42 6.96 9.92
CA GLY A 221 -30.05 6.61 9.59
C GLY A 221 -29.68 5.18 9.96
N LEU A 222 -28.40 4.85 9.84
CA LEU A 222 -27.82 3.59 10.26
C LEU A 222 -26.49 3.88 10.96
N ALA A 223 -26.38 3.49 12.23
CA ALA A 223 -25.14 3.59 12.97
C ALA A 223 -24.25 2.39 12.64
N ILE A 224 -23.16 2.63 11.93
CA ILE A 224 -22.13 1.62 11.67
C ILE A 224 -20.98 1.90 12.63
N GLY A 225 -20.84 1.05 13.64
CA GLY A 225 -19.85 1.20 14.70
C GLY A 225 -18.47 0.64 14.33
N GLU A 226 -17.47 0.99 15.14
CA GLU A 226 -16.12 0.42 15.07
C GLU A 226 -16.13 -1.11 15.29
N GLU A 227 -17.06 -1.61 16.11
CA GLU A 227 -17.26 -3.05 16.34
C GLU A 227 -17.57 -3.81 15.04
N SER A 228 -18.54 -3.33 14.23
CA SER A 228 -18.87 -3.95 12.95
C SER A 228 -17.68 -3.95 11.99
N MET A 229 -16.96 -2.83 11.91
CA MET A 229 -15.77 -2.69 11.08
C MET A 229 -14.70 -3.74 11.44
N LEU A 230 -14.35 -3.84 12.73
CA LEU A 230 -13.35 -4.80 13.22
C LEU A 230 -13.82 -6.25 13.05
N ALA A 231 -15.12 -6.52 13.21
CA ALA A 231 -15.71 -7.82 12.96
C ALA A 231 -15.55 -8.22 11.49
N TYR A 232 -15.96 -7.37 10.53
CA TYR A 232 -15.80 -7.66 9.10
C TYR A 232 -14.34 -7.84 8.71
N HIS A 233 -13.44 -6.99 9.20
CA HIS A 233 -12.00 -7.14 8.97
C HIS A 233 -11.50 -8.51 9.46
N SER A 234 -11.82 -8.86 10.71
CA SER A 234 -11.39 -10.11 11.34
C SER A 234 -11.94 -11.35 10.60
N ARG A 235 -13.21 -11.32 10.19
CA ARG A 235 -13.83 -12.39 9.38
C ARG A 235 -13.14 -12.54 8.02
N SER A 236 -12.82 -11.44 7.35
CA SER A 236 -12.13 -11.48 6.05
C SER A 236 -10.75 -12.12 6.17
N ILE A 237 -9.95 -11.72 7.17
CA ILE A 237 -8.63 -12.31 7.43
C ILE A 237 -8.73 -13.80 7.78
N ALA A 238 -9.70 -14.18 8.63
CA ALA A 238 -9.96 -15.59 8.94
C ALA A 238 -10.34 -16.39 7.70
N GLY A 239 -11.19 -15.83 6.83
CA GLY A 239 -11.59 -16.43 5.57
C GLY A 239 -10.45 -16.58 4.57
N LEU A 240 -9.57 -15.57 4.46
CA LEU A 240 -8.35 -15.65 3.63
C LEU A 240 -7.38 -16.72 4.15
N ARG A 241 -7.21 -16.82 5.47
CA ARG A 241 -6.38 -17.86 6.09
C ARG A 241 -6.95 -19.26 5.90
N ALA A 242 -8.27 -19.42 5.96
CA ALA A 242 -8.91 -20.68 5.66
C ALA A 242 -8.70 -21.06 4.18
N ALA A 243 -8.93 -20.10 3.27
CA ALA A 243 -8.73 -20.30 1.85
C ALA A 243 -7.27 -20.60 1.49
N SER A 244 -6.27 -20.08 2.22
CA SER A 244 -4.86 -20.35 1.92
C SER A 244 -4.44 -21.82 2.11
N GLN A 245 -5.28 -22.64 2.76
CA GLN A 245 -5.06 -24.09 2.84
C GLN A 245 -5.45 -24.82 1.54
N GLU A 246 -6.24 -24.18 0.67
CA GLU A 246 -6.67 -24.75 -0.60
C GLU A 246 -5.56 -24.56 -1.67
N PRO A 247 -5.14 -25.63 -2.38
CA PRO A 247 -4.00 -25.59 -3.31
C PRO A 247 -4.12 -24.53 -4.42
N ASN A 248 -5.34 -24.20 -4.83
CA ASN A 248 -5.63 -23.30 -5.94
C ASN A 248 -6.07 -21.89 -5.51
N ALA A 249 -6.18 -21.61 -4.20
CA ALA A 249 -6.68 -20.33 -3.70
C ALA A 249 -5.81 -19.15 -4.14
N ILE A 250 -4.50 -19.35 -4.29
CA ILE A 250 -3.59 -18.30 -4.74
C ILE A 250 -3.91 -17.78 -6.16
N MET A 251 -4.61 -18.57 -6.98
CA MET A 251 -5.05 -18.21 -8.33
C MET A 251 -6.51 -17.75 -8.41
N ASP A 252 -7.22 -17.70 -7.27
CA ASP A 252 -8.58 -17.18 -7.19
C ASP A 252 -8.58 -15.64 -7.29
N GLU A 253 -9.24 -15.12 -8.32
CA GLU A 253 -9.34 -13.69 -8.56
C GLU A 253 -10.25 -12.95 -7.57
N ASN A 254 -11.17 -13.66 -6.90
CA ASN A 254 -11.99 -13.09 -5.84
C ASN A 254 -11.15 -12.81 -4.59
N LEU A 255 -10.21 -13.71 -4.28
CA LEU A 255 -9.29 -13.52 -3.16
C LEU A 255 -8.29 -12.41 -3.47
N LEU A 256 -7.79 -12.31 -4.71
CA LEU A 256 -6.99 -11.16 -5.13
C LEU A 256 -7.75 -9.84 -4.94
N ALA A 257 -9.01 -9.77 -5.39
CA ALA A 257 -9.84 -8.58 -5.20
C ALA A 257 -10.06 -8.27 -3.71
N ALA A 258 -10.28 -9.29 -2.87
CA ALA A 258 -10.45 -9.12 -1.42
C ALA A 258 -9.20 -8.52 -0.78
N VAL A 259 -8.01 -9.04 -1.11
CA VAL A 259 -6.74 -8.55 -0.55
C VAL A 259 -6.44 -7.11 -0.99
N VAL A 260 -6.75 -6.75 -2.24
CA VAL A 260 -6.63 -5.37 -2.74
C VAL A 260 -7.54 -4.40 -1.99
N ILE A 261 -8.77 -4.82 -1.67
CA ILE A 261 -9.72 -4.02 -0.87
C ILE A 261 -9.25 -3.88 0.58
N LEU A 262 -8.74 -4.95 1.18
CA LEU A 262 -8.16 -4.89 2.54
C LEU A 262 -6.93 -3.98 2.59
N ARG A 263 -6.11 -3.94 1.54
CA ARG A 263 -5.02 -2.97 1.48
C ARG A 263 -5.52 -1.53 1.47
N PHE A 264 -6.61 -1.23 0.76
CA PHE A 264 -7.23 0.10 0.82
C PHE A 264 -7.74 0.43 2.23
N TYR A 265 -8.29 -0.56 2.96
CA TYR A 265 -8.64 -0.40 4.37
C TYR A 265 -7.41 -0.01 5.22
N GLU A 266 -6.27 -0.68 5.03
CA GLU A 266 -5.04 -0.39 5.78
C GLU A 266 -4.45 0.99 5.43
N GLU A 267 -4.52 1.37 4.16
CA GLU A 267 -4.08 2.68 3.66
C GLU A 267 -4.92 3.84 4.25
N LEU A 268 -6.18 3.59 4.63
CA LEU A 268 -7.01 4.53 5.39
C LEU A 268 -6.57 4.70 6.85
N ASP A 269 -5.90 3.71 7.46
CA ASP A 269 -5.52 3.75 8.87
C ASP A 269 -4.21 4.48 9.11
N SER A 270 -3.18 4.20 8.31
CA SER A 270 -1.92 4.95 8.40
C SER A 270 -1.03 4.85 7.16
N PRO A 271 -1.00 5.89 6.32
CA PRO A 271 -0.12 5.95 5.16
C PRO A 271 1.31 6.43 5.48
N PHE A 272 1.57 6.97 6.68
CA PHE A 272 2.85 7.61 7.07
C PHE A 272 3.44 7.15 8.40
N THR A 273 2.77 6.28 9.16
CA THR A 273 3.39 5.59 10.31
C THR A 273 4.10 4.33 9.82
N ASP A 274 5.02 3.79 10.62
CA ASP A 274 5.63 2.48 10.37
C ASP A 274 4.54 1.49 9.95
N PRO A 275 4.76 0.71 8.88
CA PRO A 275 3.69 -0.02 8.19
C PRO A 275 2.91 -0.90 9.19
N PRO A 276 1.58 -1.09 8.99
CA PRO A 276 0.90 -2.22 9.61
C PRO A 276 1.70 -3.49 9.28
N SER A 277 1.68 -4.48 10.17
CA SER A 277 2.60 -5.64 10.15
C SER A 277 2.93 -6.06 8.72
N ASP A 278 4.22 -6.06 8.37
CA ASP A 278 4.77 -6.33 7.02
C ASP A 278 4.13 -7.56 6.33
N THR A 279 3.55 -8.46 7.12
CA THR A 279 2.64 -9.54 6.76
C THR A 279 1.53 -9.20 5.76
N ALA A 280 0.76 -8.12 5.92
CA ALA A 280 -0.38 -7.84 5.05
C ALA A 280 0.07 -7.39 3.64
N VAL A 281 1.05 -6.50 3.59
CA VAL A 281 1.66 -6.06 2.32
C VAL A 281 2.38 -7.22 1.62
N ARG A 282 3.04 -8.11 2.38
CA ARG A 282 3.60 -9.36 1.83
C ARG A 282 2.52 -10.30 1.30
N GLY A 283 1.38 -10.40 2.00
CA GLY A 283 0.24 -11.19 1.57
C GLY A 283 -0.28 -10.77 0.19
N LEU A 284 -0.49 -9.47 -0.02
CA LEU A 284 -0.88 -8.97 -1.34
C LEU A 284 0.19 -9.22 -2.42
N GLN A 285 1.46 -9.02 -2.08
CA GLN A 285 2.56 -9.24 -3.03
C GLN A 285 2.54 -10.68 -3.56
N VAL A 286 2.32 -11.67 -2.70
CA VAL A 286 2.22 -13.08 -3.09
C VAL A 286 1.08 -13.31 -4.10
N PHE A 287 -0.09 -12.72 -3.86
CA PHE A 287 -1.23 -12.83 -4.80
C PHE A 287 -0.96 -12.11 -6.13
N LEU A 288 -0.42 -10.90 -6.09
CA LEU A 288 -0.11 -10.13 -7.29
C LEU A 288 0.92 -10.84 -8.17
N GLU A 289 2.00 -11.33 -7.59
CA GLU A 289 3.04 -12.04 -8.33
C GLU A 289 2.53 -13.36 -8.94
N ALA A 290 1.80 -14.15 -8.15
CA ALA A 290 1.27 -15.42 -8.63
C ALA A 290 0.27 -15.26 -9.79
N GLN A 291 -0.58 -14.24 -9.74
CA GLN A 291 -1.64 -14.04 -10.74
C GLN A 291 -1.27 -13.12 -11.90
N ALA A 292 -0.13 -12.42 -11.83
CA ALA A 292 0.23 -11.40 -12.81
C ALA A 292 0.29 -11.90 -14.25
N SER A 293 0.96 -13.03 -14.52
CA SER A 293 1.07 -13.58 -15.87
C SER A 293 -0.31 -13.79 -16.51
N SER A 294 -1.27 -14.32 -15.73
CA SER A 294 -2.65 -14.50 -16.18
C SER A 294 -3.36 -13.16 -16.36
N ALA A 295 -3.22 -12.23 -15.40
CA ALA A 295 -3.81 -10.89 -15.44
C ALA A 295 -3.36 -10.08 -16.68
N ILE A 296 -2.10 -10.23 -17.06
CA ILE A 296 -1.47 -9.55 -18.19
C ILE A 296 -1.81 -10.23 -19.51
N GLN A 297 -1.89 -11.55 -19.56
CA GLN A 297 -2.23 -12.27 -20.80
C GLN A 297 -3.69 -12.07 -21.19
N THR A 298 -4.62 -12.00 -20.22
CA THR A 298 -6.03 -11.76 -20.53
C THR A 298 -6.26 -10.30 -20.90
N CYS A 299 -5.62 -9.34 -20.24
CA CYS A 299 -5.85 -7.89 -20.40
C CYS A 299 -7.28 -7.40 -20.09
N HIS A 300 -8.15 -8.27 -19.56
CA HIS A 300 -9.53 -7.96 -19.19
C HIS A 300 -9.99 -8.85 -18.03
N GLY A 301 -11.17 -8.57 -17.48
CA GLY A 301 -11.76 -9.33 -16.38
C GLY A 301 -11.27 -8.89 -14.99
N LEU A 302 -11.90 -9.47 -13.95
CA LEU A 302 -11.67 -9.11 -12.55
C LEU A 302 -10.20 -9.28 -12.15
N ARG A 303 -9.56 -10.40 -12.52
CA ARG A 303 -8.13 -10.61 -12.24
C ARG A 303 -7.24 -9.48 -12.76
N SER A 304 -7.46 -9.06 -14.01
CA SER A 304 -6.68 -7.99 -14.63
C SER A 304 -6.92 -6.66 -13.92
N SER A 305 -8.18 -6.32 -13.65
CA SER A 305 -8.56 -5.11 -12.91
C SER A 305 -7.93 -5.09 -11.51
N ALA A 306 -8.11 -6.16 -10.71
CA ALA A 306 -7.56 -6.24 -9.36
C ALA A 306 -6.03 -6.19 -9.34
N PHE A 307 -5.35 -6.82 -10.30
CA PHE A 307 -3.89 -6.71 -10.45
C PHE A 307 -3.45 -5.25 -10.66
N TRP A 308 -4.10 -4.52 -11.56
CA TRP A 308 -3.75 -3.13 -11.85
C TRP A 308 -4.09 -2.16 -10.72
N VAL A 309 -5.13 -2.43 -9.93
CA VAL A 309 -5.35 -1.70 -8.67
C VAL A 309 -4.18 -1.92 -7.72
N GLY A 310 -3.82 -3.18 -7.46
CA GLY A 310 -2.69 -3.50 -6.57
C GLY A 310 -1.36 -2.90 -7.05
N PHE A 311 -1.13 -2.89 -8.36
CA PHE A 311 0.04 -2.23 -8.97
C PHE A 311 0.04 -0.71 -8.72
N ARG A 312 -1.12 -0.04 -8.87
CA ARG A 312 -1.25 1.40 -8.59
C ARG A 312 -1.10 1.73 -7.10
N GLN A 313 -1.65 0.91 -6.21
CA GLN A 313 -1.43 1.05 -4.77
C GLN A 313 0.06 0.95 -4.45
N GLU A 314 0.74 -0.04 -5.03
CA GLU A 314 2.18 -0.21 -4.87
C GLU A 314 3.00 0.95 -5.44
N PHE A 315 2.60 1.51 -6.57
CA PHE A 315 3.24 2.70 -7.16
C PHE A 315 3.21 3.89 -6.22
N HIS A 316 2.04 4.23 -5.67
CA HIS A 316 1.92 5.36 -4.75
C HIS A 316 2.62 5.07 -3.41
N MET A 317 2.50 3.86 -2.88
CA MET A 317 3.10 3.48 -1.60
C MET A 317 4.62 3.40 -1.64
N ALA A 318 5.21 2.91 -2.73
CA ALA A 318 6.67 2.87 -2.87
C ALA A 318 7.28 4.28 -2.90
N ILE A 319 6.57 5.23 -3.56
CA ILE A 319 6.97 6.64 -3.59
C ILE A 319 6.81 7.28 -2.21
N SER A 320 5.66 7.13 -1.56
CA SER A 320 5.38 7.75 -0.26
C SER A 320 6.34 7.28 0.83
N GLN A 321 6.66 5.98 0.84
CA GLN A 321 7.56 5.35 1.81
C GLN A 321 9.03 5.39 1.41
N ARG A 322 9.37 5.97 0.24
CA ARG A 322 10.74 6.05 -0.30
C ARG A 322 11.47 4.70 -0.29
N ARG A 323 10.80 3.67 -0.81
CA ARG A 323 11.31 2.30 -0.84
C ARG A 323 11.29 1.74 -2.26
N SER A 324 12.05 0.67 -2.46
CA SER A 324 12.01 -0.08 -3.71
C SER A 324 10.59 -0.56 -4.01
N PHE A 325 10.24 -0.54 -5.30
CA PHE A 325 9.03 -1.16 -5.83
C PHE A 325 9.13 -2.68 -5.65
N ARG A 326 8.12 -3.29 -5.01
CA ARG A 326 8.19 -4.69 -4.58
C ARG A 326 7.82 -5.69 -5.68
N ILE A 327 6.91 -5.32 -6.58
CA ILE A 327 6.52 -6.21 -7.69
C ILE A 327 7.69 -6.28 -8.69
N PRO A 328 8.25 -7.47 -8.97
CA PRO A 328 9.38 -7.60 -9.89
C PRO A 328 9.02 -7.11 -11.30
N PRO A 329 9.86 -6.29 -11.95
CA PRO A 329 9.55 -5.81 -13.31
C PRO A 329 9.49 -6.93 -14.36
N SER A 330 10.18 -8.05 -14.11
CA SER A 330 10.11 -9.26 -14.96
C SER A 330 8.67 -9.78 -15.11
N THR A 331 7.86 -9.60 -14.08
CA THR A 331 6.45 -10.00 -14.04
C THR A 331 5.61 -9.29 -15.12
N VAL A 332 6.01 -8.08 -15.52
CA VAL A 332 5.31 -7.23 -16.49
C VAL A 332 6.11 -6.97 -17.77
N ALA A 333 7.22 -7.71 -17.98
CA ALA A 333 8.17 -7.45 -19.05
C ALA A 333 7.58 -7.52 -20.48
N HIS A 334 6.51 -8.31 -20.67
CA HIS A 334 5.84 -8.46 -21.97
C HIS A 334 4.68 -7.49 -22.19
N TYR A 335 4.37 -6.64 -21.21
CA TYR A 335 3.28 -5.68 -21.32
C TYR A 335 3.74 -4.47 -22.12
N LEU A 336 3.42 -4.44 -23.43
CA LEU A 336 3.80 -3.35 -24.33
C LEU A 336 2.59 -2.85 -25.13
N PRO A 337 2.28 -1.54 -25.09
CA PRO A 337 1.18 -0.99 -25.86
C PRO A 337 1.55 -0.93 -27.34
N THR A 338 0.56 -1.20 -28.18
CA THR A 338 0.59 -0.97 -29.62
C THR A 338 -0.15 0.33 -29.94
N ARG A 339 -0.03 0.83 -31.18
CA ARG A 339 -0.74 2.05 -31.61
C ARG A 339 -2.27 1.94 -31.51
N THR A 340 -2.81 0.73 -31.54
CA THR A 340 -4.25 0.44 -31.43
C THR A 340 -4.66 0.04 -30.02
N SER A 341 -3.72 0.00 -29.06
CA SER A 341 -4.04 -0.35 -27.68
C SER A 341 -4.90 0.74 -27.04
N PRO A 342 -5.92 0.36 -26.24
CA PRO A 342 -6.72 1.32 -25.49
C PRO A 342 -5.89 2.17 -24.51
N ASP A 343 -6.42 3.33 -24.14
CA ASP A 343 -5.70 4.30 -23.28
C ASP A 343 -5.30 3.70 -21.92
N HIS A 344 -6.13 2.86 -21.31
CA HIS A 344 -5.78 2.25 -20.02
C HIS A 344 -4.52 1.37 -20.12
N VAL A 345 -4.27 0.75 -21.28
CA VAL A 345 -3.05 -0.03 -21.54
C VAL A 345 -1.83 0.89 -21.64
N TRP A 346 -1.98 2.07 -22.24
CA TRP A 346 -0.92 3.08 -22.27
C TRP A 346 -0.58 3.60 -20.88
N THR A 347 -1.58 3.90 -20.06
CA THR A 347 -1.39 4.34 -18.67
C THR A 347 -0.75 3.25 -17.81
N ASN A 348 -1.20 2.00 -17.92
CA ASN A 348 -0.59 0.87 -17.21
C ASN A 348 0.88 0.69 -17.59
N HIS A 349 1.23 0.85 -18.88
CA HIS A 349 2.62 0.83 -19.32
C HIS A 349 3.45 2.00 -18.75
N LEU A 350 2.87 3.19 -18.62
CA LEU A 350 3.54 4.30 -17.95
C LEU A 350 3.86 3.96 -16.48
N LEU A 351 2.95 3.31 -15.77
CA LEU A 351 3.19 2.87 -14.39
C LEU A 351 4.32 1.83 -14.31
N ILE A 352 4.46 0.96 -15.32
CA ILE A 352 5.61 0.06 -15.42
C ILE A 352 6.92 0.84 -15.59
N ILE A 353 6.97 1.85 -16.46
CA ILE A 353 8.14 2.74 -16.57
C ILE A 353 8.43 3.37 -15.20
N GLY A 354 7.39 3.86 -14.53
CA GLY A 354 7.47 4.40 -13.19
C GLY A 354 8.04 3.43 -12.16
N ALA A 355 7.67 2.14 -12.20
CA ALA A 355 8.23 1.12 -11.32
C ALA A 355 9.75 0.96 -11.48
N HIS A 356 10.27 1.00 -12.71
CA HIS A 356 11.71 0.97 -12.97
C HIS A 356 12.41 2.22 -12.43
N ILE A 357 11.77 3.39 -12.54
CA ILE A 357 12.28 4.66 -12.02
C ILE A 357 12.31 4.65 -10.49
N ILE A 358 11.26 4.15 -9.85
CA ILE A 358 11.21 3.96 -8.39
C ILE A 358 12.36 3.05 -7.93
N GLN A 359 12.63 1.94 -8.62
CA GLN A 359 13.76 1.05 -8.29
C GLN A 359 15.13 1.69 -8.51
N TYR A 360 15.26 2.60 -9.49
CA TYR A 360 16.48 3.39 -9.67
C TYR A 360 16.70 4.41 -8.54
N CYS A 361 15.62 5.10 -8.13
CA CYS A 361 15.64 6.08 -7.04
C CYS A 361 15.86 5.41 -5.68
N PHE A 362 15.21 4.27 -5.45
CA PHE A 362 15.24 3.50 -4.21
C PHE A 362 15.64 2.05 -4.49
N PRO A 363 16.95 1.75 -4.66
CA PRO A 363 17.41 0.40 -4.97
C PRO A 363 17.08 -0.61 -3.85
N PRO A 364 16.81 -1.88 -4.18
CA PRO A 364 16.73 -2.96 -3.20
C PRO A 364 18.01 -3.05 -2.34
N LEU A 365 17.86 -3.42 -1.05
CA LEU A 365 18.93 -3.51 -0.04
C LEU A 365 20.17 -4.33 -0.46
N HIS A 366 20.00 -5.32 -1.34
CA HIS A 366 21.08 -6.21 -1.81
C HIS A 366 21.51 -5.95 -3.26
N SER A 367 21.20 -4.76 -3.80
CA SER A 367 21.63 -4.40 -5.15
C SER A 367 23.15 -4.17 -5.16
N PRO A 368 23.89 -4.73 -6.14
CA PRO A 368 25.32 -4.47 -6.26
C PRO A 368 25.58 -2.97 -6.42
N GLU A 369 26.63 -2.46 -5.80
CA GLU A 369 27.05 -1.07 -5.95
C GLU A 369 27.30 -0.77 -7.44
N GLN A 370 26.52 0.15 -7.99
CA GLN A 370 26.67 0.58 -9.37
C GLN A 370 27.74 1.66 -9.44
N SER A 371 28.65 1.56 -10.40
CA SER A 371 29.57 2.67 -10.69
C SER A 371 28.80 3.93 -11.13
N SER A 372 29.36 5.11 -10.88
CA SER A 372 28.75 6.39 -11.29
C SER A 372 28.42 6.44 -12.80
N GLY A 373 29.28 5.84 -13.64
CA GLY A 373 29.03 5.72 -15.08
C GLY A 373 27.81 4.83 -15.39
N GLN A 374 27.69 3.67 -14.74
CA GLN A 374 26.53 2.78 -14.92
C GLN A 374 25.23 3.45 -14.46
N ARG A 375 25.25 4.12 -13.31
CA ARG A 375 24.09 4.85 -12.79
C ARG A 375 23.64 5.94 -13.76
N SER A 376 24.59 6.69 -14.34
CA SER A 376 24.30 7.70 -15.37
C SER A 376 23.70 7.10 -16.64
N THR A 377 24.23 5.98 -17.13
CA THR A 377 23.65 5.31 -18.32
C THR A 377 22.24 4.78 -18.08
N LEU A 378 21.96 4.30 -16.86
CA LEU A 378 20.63 3.84 -16.48
C LEU A 378 19.65 5.01 -16.36
N TYR A 379 20.07 6.13 -15.78
CA TYR A 379 19.28 7.36 -15.72
C TYR A 379 18.86 7.84 -17.11
N GLU A 380 19.82 7.96 -18.04
CA GLU A 380 19.55 8.37 -19.43
C GLU A 380 18.61 7.39 -20.16
N HIS A 381 18.75 6.09 -19.89
CA HIS A 381 17.83 5.09 -20.44
C HIS A 381 16.39 5.30 -19.93
N LEU A 382 16.20 5.52 -18.63
CA LEU A 382 14.90 5.75 -18.01
C LEU A 382 14.27 7.06 -18.49
N LEU A 383 15.07 8.12 -18.62
CA LEU A 383 14.65 9.39 -19.19
C LEU A 383 14.16 9.22 -20.64
N ASN A 384 14.90 8.45 -21.45
CA ASN A 384 14.48 8.12 -22.82
C ASN A 384 13.19 7.29 -22.85
N LEU A 385 13.02 6.29 -21.98
CA LEU A 385 11.76 5.52 -21.88
C LEU A 385 10.57 6.45 -21.59
N ARG A 386 10.72 7.36 -20.63
CA ARG A 386 9.70 8.37 -20.29
C ARG A 386 9.39 9.29 -21.48
N GLN A 387 10.42 9.83 -22.14
CA GLN A 387 10.24 10.72 -23.29
C GLN A 387 9.60 10.00 -24.49
N SER A 388 10.03 8.77 -24.77
CA SER A 388 9.48 7.91 -25.82
C SER A 388 8.02 7.54 -25.55
N TRP A 389 7.64 7.36 -24.28
CA TRP A 389 6.23 7.17 -23.92
C TRP A 389 5.42 8.43 -24.26
N ALA A 390 5.86 9.61 -23.77
CA ALA A 390 5.14 10.87 -23.98
C ALA A 390 5.01 11.24 -25.47
N ALA A 391 6.05 10.98 -26.28
CA ALA A 391 6.04 11.24 -27.72
C ALA A 391 5.14 10.28 -28.51
N ARG A 392 4.87 9.06 -28.00
CA ARG A 392 4.06 8.04 -28.67
C ARG A 392 2.64 7.92 -28.11
N ALA A 393 2.37 8.52 -26.96
CA ALA A 393 1.05 8.50 -26.34
C ALA A 393 -0.01 9.00 -27.34
N PRO A 394 -1.18 8.33 -27.43
CA PRO A 394 -2.26 8.76 -28.30
C PRO A 394 -2.70 10.20 -28.01
N SER A 395 -3.24 10.89 -29.02
CA SER A 395 -3.71 12.28 -28.85
C SER A 395 -4.86 12.42 -27.85
N SER A 396 -5.54 11.32 -27.51
CA SER A 396 -6.58 11.29 -26.45
C SER A 396 -6.03 11.72 -25.08
N PHE A 397 -4.73 11.58 -24.82
CA PHE A 397 -4.07 12.02 -23.59
C PHE A 397 -3.88 13.55 -23.52
N THR A 398 -4.24 14.30 -24.56
CA THR A 398 -4.16 15.76 -24.55
C THR A 398 -5.35 16.34 -23.80
N SER A 399 -5.12 17.30 -22.90
CA SER A 399 -6.22 17.99 -22.21
C SER A 399 -7.11 18.74 -23.20
N ILE A 400 -8.42 18.77 -22.94
CA ILE A 400 -9.39 19.47 -23.79
C ILE A 400 -9.37 20.99 -23.57
N TYR A 401 -8.85 21.41 -22.42
CA TYR A 401 -8.76 22.81 -22.01
C TYR A 401 -7.53 22.99 -21.13
N THR A 402 -6.78 24.07 -21.37
CA THR A 402 -5.62 24.46 -20.56
C THR A 402 -5.66 25.95 -20.25
N THR A 403 -5.37 26.32 -19.02
CA THR A 403 -5.13 27.71 -18.60
C THR A 403 -3.88 27.79 -17.75
N SER A 404 -3.05 28.80 -17.98
CA SER A 404 -1.83 29.03 -17.20
C SER A 404 -2.14 29.53 -15.79
N ALA A 405 -1.22 29.31 -14.85
CA ALA A 405 -1.30 29.94 -13.53
C ALA A 405 -1.21 31.48 -13.65
N SER A 406 -1.95 32.18 -12.78
CA SER A 406 -1.93 33.64 -12.62
C SER A 406 -1.74 33.98 -11.14
N PRO A 407 -0.48 33.97 -10.62
CA PRO A 407 -0.21 34.24 -9.21
C PRO A 407 -0.70 35.63 -8.74
N SER A 408 -0.75 36.62 -9.64
CA SER A 408 -1.28 37.95 -9.35
C SER A 408 -2.77 37.96 -9.00
N GLU A 409 -3.52 36.96 -9.46
CA GLU A 409 -4.95 36.77 -9.20
C GLU A 409 -5.20 35.72 -8.10
N GLY A 410 -4.13 35.20 -7.46
CA GLY A 410 -4.23 34.10 -6.50
C GLY A 410 -4.46 32.73 -7.13
N LEU A 411 -4.31 32.60 -8.46
CA LEU A 411 -4.45 31.34 -9.20
C LEU A 411 -3.07 30.70 -9.38
N PHE A 412 -2.62 29.91 -8.40
CA PHE A 412 -1.27 29.35 -8.39
C PHE A 412 -1.07 28.11 -9.28
N PHE A 413 -2.14 27.43 -9.66
CA PHE A 413 -2.07 26.17 -10.41
C PHE A 413 -2.62 26.35 -11.83
N PRO A 414 -1.90 25.86 -12.87
CA PRO A 414 -2.46 25.79 -14.21
C PRO A 414 -3.64 24.80 -14.22
N GLN A 415 -4.69 25.10 -14.97
CA GLN A 415 -5.83 24.17 -15.08
C GLN A 415 -5.70 23.33 -16.34
N GLN A 416 -5.89 22.02 -16.21
CA GLN A 416 -5.94 21.07 -17.33
C GLN A 416 -7.13 20.14 -17.16
N TRP A 417 -8.04 20.16 -18.13
CA TRP A 417 -9.29 19.39 -18.04
C TRP A 417 -9.18 18.11 -18.85
N PHE A 418 -9.53 16.99 -18.22
CA PHE A 418 -9.55 15.67 -18.83
C PHE A 418 -10.95 15.06 -18.70
N LEU A 419 -11.33 14.29 -19.72
CA LEU A 419 -12.64 13.62 -19.77
C LEU A 419 -12.61 12.18 -19.28
N ASN A 420 -11.41 11.64 -19.04
CA ASN A 420 -11.19 10.27 -18.64
C ASN A 420 -10.17 10.21 -17.50
N ASP A 421 -10.48 9.43 -16.47
CA ASP A 421 -9.62 9.17 -15.32
C ASP A 421 -8.27 8.57 -15.71
N THR A 422 -8.24 7.78 -16.78
CA THR A 422 -7.02 7.21 -17.37
C THR A 422 -6.00 8.28 -17.75
N HIS A 423 -6.46 9.41 -18.31
CA HIS A 423 -5.60 10.52 -18.71
C HIS A 423 -5.15 11.36 -17.51
N ILE A 424 -6.01 11.48 -16.50
CA ILE A 424 -5.69 12.13 -15.22
C ILE A 424 -4.57 11.36 -14.52
N VAL A 425 -4.75 10.04 -14.36
CA VAL A 425 -3.75 9.15 -13.75
C VAL A 425 -2.44 9.22 -14.52
N ALA A 426 -2.47 9.17 -15.86
CA ALA A 426 -1.25 9.23 -16.65
C ALA A 426 -0.50 10.56 -16.51
N THR A 427 -1.21 11.69 -16.57
CA THR A 427 -0.61 13.02 -16.48
C THR A 427 0.05 13.24 -15.11
N GLN A 428 -0.64 12.88 -14.03
CA GLN A 428 -0.06 13.02 -12.70
C GLN A 428 1.03 11.99 -12.41
N SER A 429 0.93 10.77 -12.95
CA SER A 429 1.99 9.76 -12.81
C SER A 429 3.26 10.18 -13.56
N LEU A 430 3.13 10.81 -14.73
CA LEU A 430 4.25 11.44 -15.43
C LEU A 430 4.91 12.50 -14.55
N GLY A 431 4.12 13.40 -13.96
CA GLY A 431 4.66 14.42 -13.05
C GLY A 431 5.39 13.82 -11.84
N LEU A 432 4.84 12.78 -11.21
CA LEU A 432 5.54 12.08 -10.11
C LEU A 432 6.86 11.45 -10.57
N ILE A 433 6.87 10.83 -11.75
CA ILE A 433 8.08 10.28 -12.37
C ILE A 433 9.12 11.38 -12.61
N ASP A 434 8.70 12.53 -13.12
CA ASP A 434 9.59 13.67 -13.37
C ASP A 434 10.18 14.22 -12.07
N LEU A 435 9.39 14.31 -10.99
CA LEU A 435 9.90 14.67 -9.66
C LEU A 435 10.96 13.69 -9.16
N LEU A 436 10.75 12.38 -9.35
CA LEU A 436 11.71 11.36 -8.94
C LEU A 436 13.01 11.44 -9.75
N LEU A 437 12.92 11.60 -11.07
CA LEU A 437 14.09 11.74 -11.94
C LEU A 437 14.88 13.00 -11.58
N ALA A 438 14.22 14.15 -11.46
CA ALA A 438 14.87 15.41 -11.14
C ALA A 438 15.61 15.36 -9.79
N THR A 439 15.00 14.76 -8.77
CA THR A 439 15.60 14.64 -7.42
C THR A 439 16.72 13.60 -7.34
N HIS A 440 16.86 12.70 -8.32
CA HIS A 440 17.85 11.62 -8.34
C HIS A 440 18.78 11.69 -9.57
N ASP A 441 18.91 12.87 -10.18
CA ASP A 441 19.77 13.12 -11.31
C ASP A 441 21.26 12.94 -10.92
N PRO A 442 21.99 12.00 -11.55
CA PRO A 442 23.40 11.73 -11.24
C PRO A 442 24.37 12.77 -11.84
N HIS A 443 23.89 13.65 -12.74
CA HIS A 443 24.66 14.71 -13.38
C HIS A 443 24.67 16.01 -12.57
N VAL A 444 23.76 16.14 -11.59
CA VAL A 444 23.82 17.21 -10.60
C VAL A 444 25.03 16.94 -9.72
N ASP A 445 26.11 17.62 -10.04
CA ASP A 445 27.43 17.43 -9.44
C ASP A 445 27.46 18.13 -8.07
N TRP A 446 26.99 17.42 -7.03
CA TRP A 446 26.86 17.88 -5.64
C TRP A 446 28.19 18.35 -5.01
N LEU A 447 29.31 18.12 -5.68
CA LEU A 447 30.68 18.46 -5.25
C LEU A 447 31.22 19.77 -5.86
N ARG A 448 30.46 20.46 -6.72
CA ARG A 448 30.90 21.69 -7.40
C ARG A 448 31.03 22.90 -6.47
N PRO A 449 31.80 23.95 -6.86
CA PRO A 449 31.92 25.19 -6.10
C PRO A 449 30.56 25.79 -5.74
N ARG A 450 30.43 26.31 -4.51
CA ARG A 450 29.17 26.74 -3.86
C ARG A 450 28.22 27.59 -4.73
N MET A 451 28.74 28.45 -5.62
CA MET A 451 27.91 29.31 -6.48
C MET A 451 27.23 28.54 -7.63
N SER A 452 27.96 27.62 -8.27
CA SER A 452 27.41 26.75 -9.32
C SER A 452 26.42 25.74 -8.75
N HIS A 453 26.70 25.25 -7.54
CA HIS A 453 25.82 24.37 -6.79
C HIS A 453 24.49 25.05 -6.41
N ARG A 454 24.51 26.29 -5.89
CA ARG A 454 23.28 27.06 -5.61
C ARG A 454 22.42 27.30 -6.85
N ARG A 455 23.03 27.58 -8.00
CA ARG A 455 22.29 27.76 -9.25
C ARG A 455 21.64 26.46 -9.72
N ALA A 456 22.35 25.34 -9.63
CA ALA A 456 21.81 24.02 -9.96
C ALA A 456 20.62 23.67 -9.05
N LEU A 457 20.73 23.92 -7.75
CA LEU A 457 19.63 23.75 -6.81
C LEU A 457 18.43 24.65 -7.12
N ALA A 458 18.66 25.92 -7.48
CA ALA A 458 17.57 26.83 -7.83
C ALA A 458 16.82 26.40 -9.10
N VAL A 459 17.53 25.84 -10.10
CA VAL A 459 16.92 25.28 -11.31
C VAL A 459 16.10 24.05 -10.95
N LEU A 460 16.67 23.13 -10.16
CA LEU A 460 15.96 21.94 -9.68
C LEU A 460 14.71 22.32 -8.87
N ASP A 461 14.80 23.31 -7.98
CA ASP A 461 13.67 23.79 -7.20
C ASP A 461 12.58 24.38 -8.09
N GLU A 462 12.91 25.09 -9.17
CA GLU A 462 11.90 25.57 -10.13
C GLU A 462 11.25 24.44 -10.91
N GLU A 463 12.02 23.44 -11.33
CA GLU A 463 11.49 22.25 -12.00
C GLU A 463 10.51 21.51 -11.07
N ILE A 464 10.91 21.25 -9.82
CA ILE A 464 10.05 20.66 -8.79
C ILE A 464 8.79 21.51 -8.58
N ARG A 465 8.93 22.83 -8.42
CA ARG A 465 7.78 23.72 -8.21
C ARG A 465 6.82 23.71 -9.40
N THR A 466 7.35 23.73 -10.62
CA THR A 466 6.55 23.67 -11.85
C THR A 466 5.76 22.37 -11.91
N THR A 467 6.42 21.23 -11.73
CA THR A 467 5.79 19.91 -11.77
C THR A 467 4.74 19.73 -10.66
N VAL A 468 5.02 20.17 -9.44
CA VAL A 468 4.04 20.11 -8.34
C VAL A 468 2.82 20.98 -8.63
N ARG A 469 2.99 22.19 -9.18
CA ARG A 469 1.88 23.06 -9.58
C ARG A 469 1.02 22.41 -10.66
N GLU A 470 1.64 21.78 -11.66
CA GLU A 470 0.92 21.04 -12.71
C GLU A 470 0.09 19.90 -12.13
N ILE A 471 0.68 19.04 -11.29
CA ILE A 471 -0.04 17.92 -10.65
C ILE A 471 -1.21 18.44 -9.79
N CYS A 472 -1.00 19.51 -9.01
CA CYS A 472 -2.05 20.16 -8.23
C CYS A 472 -3.14 20.75 -9.13
N GLY A 473 -2.74 21.35 -10.24
CA GLY A 473 -3.62 21.89 -11.27
C GLY A 473 -4.55 20.86 -11.87
N VAL A 474 -4.02 19.68 -12.20
CA VAL A 474 -4.81 18.53 -12.65
C VAL A 474 -5.80 18.11 -11.57
N ALA A 475 -5.41 18.02 -10.30
CA ALA A 475 -6.32 17.63 -9.22
C ALA A 475 -7.46 18.64 -9.02
N VAL A 476 -7.15 19.93 -8.97
CA VAL A 476 -8.13 21.01 -8.76
C VAL A 476 -9.10 21.11 -9.95
N ALA A 477 -8.62 20.89 -11.17
CA ALA A 477 -9.45 20.93 -12.36
C ALA A 477 -10.33 19.68 -12.55
N ASN A 478 -9.96 18.54 -11.94
CA ASN A 478 -10.63 17.25 -12.15
C ASN A 478 -11.11 16.63 -10.82
N ARG A 479 -11.85 17.41 -10.02
CA ARG A 479 -12.32 17.04 -8.66
C ARG A 479 -13.21 15.81 -8.61
N GLN A 480 -13.76 15.37 -9.75
CA GLN A 480 -14.49 14.11 -9.87
C GLN A 480 -13.62 12.88 -9.60
N SER A 481 -12.28 13.00 -9.69
CA SER A 481 -11.34 11.91 -9.42
C SER A 481 -10.75 12.07 -8.02
N PRO A 482 -11.17 11.27 -7.02
CA PRO A 482 -10.66 11.39 -5.66
C PRO A 482 -9.16 11.06 -5.55
N THR A 483 -8.68 10.14 -6.39
CA THR A 483 -7.25 9.78 -6.46
C THR A 483 -6.39 10.88 -7.03
N ALA A 484 -6.95 11.78 -7.85
CA ALA A 484 -6.16 12.89 -8.39
C ALA A 484 -5.67 13.82 -7.30
N ALA A 485 -6.55 14.10 -6.33
CA ALA A 485 -6.20 14.89 -5.16
C ALA A 485 -5.15 14.16 -4.29
N LEU A 486 -5.27 12.83 -4.12
CA LEU A 486 -4.28 12.00 -3.42
C LEU A 486 -2.89 12.12 -4.03
N THR A 487 -2.79 11.93 -5.36
CA THR A 487 -1.52 12.03 -6.10
C THR A 487 -0.94 13.43 -6.01
N ALA A 488 -1.77 14.48 -6.08
CA ALA A 488 -1.32 15.85 -5.87
C ALA A 488 -0.79 16.09 -4.45
N SER A 489 -1.45 15.58 -3.43
CA SER A 489 -0.99 15.75 -2.05
C SER A 489 0.33 15.04 -1.78
N LEU A 490 0.53 13.85 -2.37
CA LEU A 490 1.83 13.20 -2.37
C LEU A 490 2.90 14.05 -3.07
N ALA A 491 2.58 14.65 -4.22
CA ALA A 491 3.50 15.55 -4.92
C ALA A 491 3.88 16.79 -4.08
N VAL A 492 2.91 17.40 -3.37
CA VAL A 492 3.18 18.51 -2.44
C VAL A 492 4.13 18.06 -1.32
N VAL A 493 3.93 16.88 -0.74
CA VAL A 493 4.83 16.33 0.29
C VAL A 493 6.24 16.14 -0.27
N LEU A 494 6.38 15.56 -1.47
CA LEU A 494 7.69 15.33 -2.10
C LEU A 494 8.42 16.62 -2.43
N GLY A 495 7.70 17.64 -2.89
CA GLY A 495 8.24 18.94 -3.28
C GLY A 495 8.29 19.98 -2.16
N ALA A 496 7.88 19.66 -0.93
CA ALA A 496 7.65 20.64 0.13
C ALA A 496 8.85 21.57 0.39
N GLU A 497 10.08 21.05 0.34
CA GLU A 497 11.30 21.86 0.57
C GLU A 497 11.45 22.97 -0.49
N ALA A 498 11.11 22.69 -1.75
CA ALA A 498 11.21 23.67 -2.83
C ALA A 498 10.23 24.85 -2.66
N PHE A 499 9.17 24.69 -1.85
CA PHE A 499 8.19 25.73 -1.53
C PHE A 499 8.43 26.42 -0.18
N ARG A 500 9.55 26.15 0.49
CA ARG A 500 9.85 26.74 1.81
C ARG A 500 9.85 28.28 1.79
N GLU A 501 10.37 28.87 0.73
CA GLU A 501 10.44 30.32 0.53
C GLU A 501 9.29 30.86 -0.34
N ALA A 502 8.28 30.05 -0.64
CA ALA A 502 7.11 30.48 -1.40
C ALA A 502 6.26 31.47 -0.60
N SER A 503 5.44 32.26 -1.30
CA SER A 503 4.51 33.19 -0.66
C SER A 503 3.49 32.45 0.22
N GLN A 504 3.02 33.09 1.29
CA GLN A 504 2.03 32.48 2.18
C GLN A 504 0.76 32.07 1.41
N ALA A 505 0.31 32.89 0.46
CA ALA A 505 -0.86 32.59 -0.37
C ALA A 505 -0.67 31.31 -1.21
N GLU A 506 0.54 31.06 -1.72
CA GLU A 506 0.85 29.83 -2.46
C GLU A 506 0.92 28.61 -1.54
N LYS A 507 1.52 28.75 -0.36
CA LYS A 507 1.53 27.71 0.69
C LYS A 507 0.12 27.35 1.13
N ASP A 508 -0.74 28.34 1.33
CA ASP A 508 -2.14 28.15 1.69
C ASP A 508 -2.91 27.45 0.57
N ALA A 509 -2.64 27.78 -0.71
CA ALA A 509 -3.23 27.10 -1.85
C ALA A 509 -2.80 25.62 -1.93
N LEU A 510 -1.53 25.30 -1.69
CA LEU A 510 -1.03 23.93 -1.63
C LEU A 510 -1.67 23.14 -0.47
N LEU A 511 -1.74 23.75 0.72
CA LEU A 511 -2.43 23.15 1.87
C LEU A 511 -3.93 22.96 1.60
N ALA A 512 -4.57 23.85 0.81
CA ALA A 512 -5.96 23.67 0.42
C ALA A 512 -6.16 22.43 -0.46
N VAL A 513 -5.20 22.06 -1.32
CA VAL A 513 -5.25 20.80 -2.08
C VAL A 513 -5.19 19.60 -1.13
N VAL A 514 -4.26 19.61 -0.18
CA VAL A 514 -4.09 18.52 0.81
C VAL A 514 -5.31 18.38 1.71
N ARG A 515 -5.86 19.51 2.18
CA ARG A 515 -7.07 19.55 3.00
C ARG A 515 -8.33 19.24 2.19
N GLY A 516 -8.34 19.52 0.89
CA GLY A 516 -9.46 19.25 -0.03
C GLY A 516 -9.80 17.77 -0.10
N ILE A 517 -8.80 16.88 -0.16
CA ILE A 517 -9.00 15.42 -0.07
C ILE A 517 -9.87 15.06 1.14
N ARG A 518 -9.52 15.61 2.30
CA ARG A 518 -10.21 15.32 3.56
C ARG A 518 -11.63 15.88 3.55
N ALA A 519 -11.82 17.06 3.00
CA ALA A 519 -13.12 17.74 3.00
C ALA A 519 -14.12 17.12 2.01
N GLU A 520 -13.65 16.65 0.85
CA GLU A 520 -14.49 16.17 -0.24
C GLU A 520 -14.59 14.64 -0.31
N SER A 521 -13.46 13.97 -0.11
CA SER A 521 -13.32 12.53 -0.30
C SER A 521 -13.10 11.78 1.02
N TYR A 522 -13.03 12.49 2.15
CA TYR A 522 -12.96 11.96 3.52
C TYR A 522 -11.91 10.85 3.75
N TYR A 523 -10.83 10.93 2.98
CA TYR A 523 -9.68 10.03 3.00
C TYR A 523 -8.62 10.55 3.98
N PHE A 524 -8.13 9.70 4.88
CA PHE A 524 -7.38 10.06 6.09
C PHE A 524 -5.87 10.39 5.99
N PRO A 525 -5.10 10.13 4.90
CA PRO A 525 -3.68 10.53 4.83
C PRO A 525 -3.42 12.01 5.01
N GLY A 526 -4.43 12.86 4.73
CA GLY A 526 -4.29 14.31 4.67
C GLY A 526 -3.70 14.90 5.95
N GLU A 527 -4.03 14.38 7.14
CA GLU A 527 -3.46 14.89 8.39
C GLU A 527 -1.97 14.60 8.52
N GLY A 528 -1.54 13.38 8.17
CA GLY A 528 -0.13 13.00 8.14
C GLY A 528 0.65 13.80 7.09
N MET A 529 0.11 13.94 5.88
CA MET A 529 0.71 14.75 4.80
C MET A 529 0.85 16.22 5.21
N GLU A 530 -0.21 16.82 5.75
CA GLU A 530 -0.21 18.19 6.26
C GLU A 530 0.85 18.35 7.36
N GLY A 531 0.93 17.41 8.30
CA GLY A 531 1.93 17.43 9.36
C GLY A 531 3.38 17.43 8.82
N VAL A 532 3.66 16.62 7.80
CA VAL A 532 4.98 16.60 7.14
C VAL A 532 5.28 17.94 6.47
N ILE A 533 4.34 18.49 5.70
CA ILE A 533 4.50 19.76 4.98
C ILE A 533 4.75 20.91 5.96
N LEU A 534 3.90 21.03 6.99
CA LEU A 534 4.03 22.06 8.02
C LEU A 534 5.35 21.91 8.80
N GLY A 535 5.81 20.68 9.04
CA GLY A 535 7.11 20.39 9.64
C GLY A 535 8.27 20.93 8.81
N VAL A 536 8.22 20.79 7.48
CA VAL A 536 9.23 21.31 6.54
C VAL A 536 9.21 22.83 6.48
N TRP A 537 8.03 23.45 6.44
CA TRP A 537 7.91 24.91 6.38
C TRP A 537 8.15 25.62 7.72
N GLY A 538 8.38 24.88 8.81
CA GLY A 538 8.66 25.43 10.14
C GLY A 538 7.42 25.88 10.91
N GLU A 539 6.23 25.50 10.45
CA GLU A 539 4.93 25.85 11.02
C GLU A 539 4.39 24.69 11.89
N ARG A 540 5.12 24.29 12.94
CA ARG A 540 4.54 23.31 13.88
C ARG A 540 3.32 23.91 14.58
N LYS A 541 2.14 23.30 14.42
CA LYS A 541 1.04 23.49 15.36
C LYS A 541 1.56 23.13 16.75
N CYS A 542 1.61 24.10 17.66
CA CYS A 542 1.61 23.78 19.09
C CYS A 542 0.35 22.97 19.35
N LEU A 543 0.50 21.66 19.53
CA LEU A 543 -0.57 20.81 20.06
C LEU A 543 -0.83 21.30 21.49
N SER A 544 -1.92 22.04 21.65
CA SER A 544 -2.51 22.39 22.95
C SER A 544 -3.47 21.31 23.40
#